data_AF-A0A3P8GE21-F1
#
_entry.id   AF-A0A3P8GE21-F1
#
_cell.length_a   1.000
_cell.length_b   1.000
_cell.length_c   1.000
_cell.angle_alpha   90.00
_cell.angle_beta   90.00
_cell.angle_gamma   90.00
#
_symmetry.space_group_name_H-M   'P 1'
#
loop_
_entity.id
_entity.type
_entity.pdbx_description
1 polymer ?
#
loop_
_entity_poly.entity_id
_entity_poly.type
_entity_poly.pdbx_seq_one_letter_code
_entity_poly.pdbx_strand_id
1 'polypeptide(L)'
;MENVESFTYLGSIIDEQRGSDADVKARIGKARTAFLQLKNIWNSKQLSTNIKVRIFNTNVNNDATTLDGETLENVESFTYLGSIIDEQRGSDADVKARIGKARTAFLQLKNIWNSKQLSTNIKVRIFNTNVKAVLLYGAETWRTTTTTIKKVQVFINSCLRKILDIHWPDTISNSLLWKITNQLPAEEEIRKRR
;
A
#
# COMPACT_ATOMS: atom_id res chain seq x y z
N MET A 1 16.87 27.18 32.70
CA MET A 1 17.49 26.38 31.61
C MET A 1 16.49 26.42 30.47
N GLU A 2 16.62 27.41 29.58
CA GLU A 2 17.43 27.29 28.34
C GLU A 2 16.87 26.16 27.46
N ASN A 3 16.51 26.33 26.18
CA ASN A 3 16.83 27.34 25.17
C ASN A 3 15.87 27.06 23.98
N VAL A 4 15.22 28.08 23.38
CA VAL A 4 15.53 28.63 22.01
C VAL A 4 14.85 27.78 20.90
N GLU A 5 14.08 28.27 19.92
CA GLU A 5 13.84 29.60 19.34
C GLU A 5 12.53 29.60 18.53
N SER A 6 12.00 30.80 18.32
CA SER A 6 10.90 31.24 17.43
C SER A 6 10.96 30.67 15.99
N PHE A 7 9.87 30.64 15.20
CA PHE A 7 9.42 31.78 14.39
C PHE A 7 7.90 31.74 14.13
N THR A 8 7.21 32.75 14.62
CA THR A 8 5.94 33.24 14.07
C THR A 8 6.16 33.88 12.70
N TYR A 9 5.25 33.69 11.74
CA TYR A 9 4.92 34.75 10.79
C TYR A 9 3.47 34.62 10.28
N LEU A 10 2.59 35.44 10.85
CA LEU A 10 1.37 35.90 10.19
C LEU A 10 1.68 37.29 9.61
N GLY A 11 1.47 37.50 8.31
CA GLY A 11 1.67 38.82 7.69
C GLY A 11 1.35 38.88 6.19
N SER A 12 0.05 38.95 5.88
CA SER A 12 -0.67 39.60 4.77
C SER A 12 0.00 39.93 3.39
N ILE A 13 -0.62 39.36 2.35
CA ILE A 13 -1.13 39.93 1.06
C ILE A 13 -0.19 40.76 0.16
N ILE A 14 0.06 40.25 -1.06
CA ILE A 14 0.17 41.05 -2.29
C ILE A 14 -0.89 40.53 -3.27
N ASP A 15 -1.70 41.46 -3.76
CA ASP A 15 -2.86 41.25 -4.62
C ASP A 15 -2.49 41.03 -6.10
N GLU A 16 -3.48 40.57 -6.88
CA GLU A 16 -3.61 40.70 -8.33
C GLU A 16 -3.07 39.60 -9.27
N GLN A 17 -3.70 38.42 -9.22
CA GLN A 17 -4.45 37.92 -10.39
C GLN A 17 -5.68 37.14 -9.89
N ARG A 18 -6.86 37.69 -10.20
CA ARG A 18 -8.21 37.29 -9.80
C ARG A 18 -8.58 35.89 -10.32
N GLY A 19 -8.02 34.85 -9.72
CA GLY A 19 -8.63 33.52 -9.72
C GLY A 19 -9.71 33.48 -8.64
N SER A 20 -10.98 33.50 -9.05
CA SER A 20 -12.17 33.53 -8.18
C SER A 20 -11.93 32.84 -6.83
N ASP A 21 -12.10 33.57 -5.71
CA ASP A 21 -12.04 33.05 -4.32
C ASP A 21 -12.87 31.76 -4.13
N ALA A 22 -13.90 31.57 -4.97
CA ALA A 22 -14.68 30.35 -5.06
C ALA A 22 -13.89 29.13 -5.57
N ASP A 23 -12.94 29.29 -6.51
CA ASP A 23 -12.10 28.19 -7.02
C ASP A 23 -11.10 27.71 -5.96
N VAL A 24 -10.46 28.63 -5.24
CA VAL A 24 -9.55 28.28 -4.13
C VAL A 24 -10.32 27.56 -3.02
N LYS A 25 -11.50 28.07 -2.63
CA LYS A 25 -12.39 27.42 -1.67
C LYS A 25 -12.87 26.06 -2.17
N ALA A 26 -13.19 25.92 -3.45
CA ALA A 26 -13.61 24.65 -4.05
C ALA A 26 -12.47 23.62 -4.05
N ARG A 27 -11.22 24.04 -4.29
CA ARG A 27 -10.04 23.16 -4.24
C ARG A 27 -9.73 22.69 -2.82
N ILE A 28 -9.81 23.58 -1.83
CA ILE A 28 -9.66 23.24 -0.41
C ILE A 28 -10.80 22.31 0.04
N GLY A 29 -12.03 22.58 -0.40
CA GLY A 29 -13.19 21.72 -0.15
C GLY A 29 -12.97 20.30 -0.67
N LYS A 30 -12.57 20.16 -1.94
CA LYS A 30 -12.28 18.85 -2.55
C LYS A 30 -11.16 18.10 -1.82
N ALA A 31 -10.11 18.79 -1.40
CA ALA A 31 -9.01 18.21 -0.64
C ALA A 31 -9.46 17.71 0.75
N ARG A 32 -10.29 18.48 1.45
CA ARG A 32 -10.89 18.08 2.74
C ARG A 32 -11.80 16.85 2.58
N THR A 33 -12.63 16.81 1.54
CA THR A 33 -13.52 15.67 1.29
C THR A 33 -12.73 14.41 0.96
N ALA A 34 -11.68 14.52 0.13
CA ALA A 34 -10.80 13.40 -0.19
C ALA A 34 -10.07 12.89 1.06
N PHE A 35 -9.59 13.79 1.93
CA PHE A 35 -8.97 13.42 3.20
C PHE A 35 -9.95 12.69 4.14
N LEU A 36 -11.18 13.18 4.27
CA LEU A 36 -12.21 12.54 5.09
C LEU A 36 -12.62 11.17 4.54
N GLN A 37 -12.73 11.02 3.22
CA GLN A 37 -12.97 9.72 2.59
C GLN A 37 -11.84 8.74 2.86
N LEU A 38 -10.58 9.17 2.74
CA LEU A 38 -9.42 8.35 3.09
C LEU A 38 -9.40 7.96 4.57
N LYS A 39 -9.71 8.91 5.47
CA LYS A 39 -9.80 8.67 6.91
C LYS A 39 -10.89 7.66 7.27
N ASN A 40 -12.06 7.76 6.64
CA ASN A 40 -13.17 6.83 6.87
C ASN A 40 -12.87 5.43 6.31
N ILE A 41 -12.24 5.33 5.14
CA ILE A 41 -11.78 4.06 4.57
C ILE A 41 -10.70 3.41 5.46
N TRP A 42 -9.82 4.22 6.04
CA TRP A 42 -8.79 3.76 6.97
C TRP A 42 -9.39 3.23 8.28
N ASN A 43 -10.31 4.00 8.89
CA ASN A 43 -11.02 3.61 10.11
C ASN A 43 -11.91 2.35 9.91
N SER A 44 -12.59 2.24 8.77
CA SER A 44 -13.42 1.07 8.44
C SER A 44 -12.63 -0.23 8.33
N LYS A 45 -11.33 -0.16 8.00
CA LYS A 45 -10.42 -1.32 7.92
C LYS A 45 -9.80 -1.72 9.26
N GLN A 46 -9.92 -0.90 10.31
CA GLN A 46 -9.47 -1.25 11.67
C GLN A 46 -10.46 -2.14 12.43
N LEU A 47 -11.74 -2.21 12.02
CA LEU A 47 -12.81 -2.89 12.78
C LEU A 47 -13.05 -4.37 12.44
N SER A 48 -12.01 -5.13 12.09
CA SER A 48 -12.07 -6.60 12.25
C SER A 48 -10.69 -7.15 12.56
N THR A 49 -10.21 -6.84 13.76
CA THR A 49 -9.22 -7.69 14.43
C THR A 49 -9.97 -8.49 15.50
N ASN A 50 -10.77 -9.46 15.04
CA ASN A 50 -11.09 -10.60 15.91
C ASN A 50 -9.80 -11.41 16.05
N ILE A 51 -9.03 -11.12 17.10
CA ILE A 51 -7.85 -11.91 17.45
C ILE A 51 -8.36 -13.28 17.89
N LYS A 52 -8.24 -14.28 17.01
CA LYS A 52 -8.40 -15.69 17.36
C LYS A 52 -7.03 -16.35 17.24
N VAL A 53 -6.43 -16.69 18.38
CA VAL A 53 -5.14 -17.37 18.47
C VAL A 53 -5.37 -18.86 18.21
N ARG A 54 -4.60 -19.47 17.29
CA ARG A 54 -4.66 -20.92 16.99
C ARG A 54 -3.25 -21.44 16.70
N ILE A 55 -2.89 -22.58 17.29
CA ILE A 55 -1.55 -23.17 17.20
C ILE A 55 -1.39 -23.91 15.86
N PHE A 56 -0.20 -23.81 15.27
CA PHE A 56 0.20 -24.50 14.06
C PHE A 56 1.26 -25.55 14.39
N ASN A 57 0.93 -26.83 14.23
CA ASN A 57 1.81 -27.94 14.63
C ASN A 57 2.58 -28.46 13.40
N THR A 58 3.91 -28.35 13.40
CA THR A 58 4.76 -28.95 12.36
C THR A 58 5.31 -30.28 12.84
N ASN A 59 4.70 -31.38 12.43
CA ASN A 59 5.19 -32.77 12.54
C ASN A 59 5.73 -33.20 13.91
N VAL A 60 4.88 -33.19 14.94
CA VAL A 60 5.06 -34.03 16.13
C VAL A 60 3.71 -34.63 16.47
N ASN A 61 3.48 -35.87 16.01
CA ASN A 61 2.37 -36.78 16.31
C ASN A 61 0.95 -36.19 16.26
N ASN A 62 -0.03 -37.01 15.86
CA ASN A 62 -1.44 -36.63 15.85
C ASN A 62 -2.04 -36.54 17.27
N ASP A 63 -1.29 -36.00 18.22
CA ASP A 63 -1.72 -35.86 19.60
C ASP A 63 -2.36 -34.48 19.76
N ALA A 64 -3.66 -34.50 20.06
CA ALA A 64 -4.48 -33.32 20.30
C ALA A 64 -3.83 -32.41 21.35
N THR A 65 -3.28 -31.28 20.91
CA THR A 65 -2.69 -30.30 21.83
C THR A 65 -3.82 -29.53 22.51
N THR A 66 -4.00 -29.76 23.80
CA THR A 66 -4.98 -29.07 24.65
C THR A 66 -4.35 -27.79 25.19
N LEU A 67 -5.01 -26.65 25.03
CA LEU A 67 -4.62 -25.39 25.65
C LEU A 67 -5.77 -24.94 26.55
N ASP A 68 -5.51 -24.86 27.86
CA ASP A 68 -6.51 -24.56 28.90
C ASP A 68 -7.75 -25.49 28.89
N GLY A 69 -7.53 -26.77 28.55
CA GLY A 69 -8.61 -27.78 28.49
C GLY A 69 -9.42 -27.79 27.19
N GLU A 70 -9.18 -26.86 26.26
CA GLU A 70 -9.83 -26.86 24.94
C GLU A 70 -8.93 -27.48 23.86
N THR A 71 -9.52 -28.35 23.03
CA THR A 71 -8.85 -28.97 21.88
C THR A 71 -8.73 -27.96 20.75
N LEU A 72 -7.50 -27.62 20.37
CA LEU A 72 -7.25 -26.70 19.27
C LEU A 72 -7.48 -27.41 17.92
N GLU A 73 -8.53 -27.02 17.18
CA GLU A 73 -8.76 -27.62 15.86
C GLU A 73 -7.64 -27.25 14.87
N ASN A 74 -7.20 -28.26 14.10
CA ASN A 74 -6.17 -28.14 13.09
C ASN A 74 -6.75 -27.48 11.83
N VAL A 75 -6.08 -26.47 11.27
CA VAL A 75 -6.54 -25.74 10.08
C VAL A 75 -5.41 -25.62 9.06
N GLU A 76 -5.71 -25.88 7.79
CA GLU A 76 -4.74 -25.86 6.69
C GLU A 76 -4.17 -24.45 6.42
N SER A 77 -4.96 -23.40 6.70
CA SER A 77 -4.49 -22.01 6.67
C SER A 77 -5.26 -21.11 7.63
N PHE A 78 -4.63 -20.03 8.10
CA PHE A 78 -5.26 -19.01 8.93
C PHE A 78 -4.69 -17.61 8.66
N THR A 79 -5.43 -16.58 9.04
CA THR A 79 -4.99 -15.18 8.92
C THR A 79 -4.45 -14.68 10.26
N TYR A 80 -3.17 -14.30 10.29
CA TYR A 80 -2.52 -13.68 11.43
C TYR A 80 -2.06 -12.26 11.08
N LEU A 81 -2.55 -11.26 11.83
CA LEU A 81 -2.24 -9.83 11.60
C LEU A 81 -2.43 -9.38 10.13
N GLY A 82 -3.40 -9.99 9.44
CA GLY A 82 -3.74 -9.73 8.05
C GLY A 82 -2.90 -10.47 7.01
N SER A 83 -1.89 -11.24 7.43
CA SER A 83 -1.08 -12.12 6.58
C SER A 83 -1.60 -13.56 6.63
N ILE A 84 -1.57 -14.24 5.49
CA ILE A 84 -2.02 -15.64 5.39
C ILE A 84 -0.85 -16.57 5.72
N ILE A 85 -1.06 -17.46 6.69
CA ILE A 85 -0.12 -18.53 7.07
C ILE A 85 -0.75 -19.86 6.63
N ASP A 86 -0.05 -20.64 5.82
CA ASP A 86 -0.48 -21.95 5.31
C ASP A 86 0.46 -23.10 5.74
N GLU A 87 -0.04 -24.35 5.67
CA GLU A 87 0.69 -25.60 5.99
C GLU A 87 2.03 -25.73 5.25
N GLN A 88 2.11 -25.17 4.04
CA GLN A 88 3.28 -25.23 3.15
C GLN A 88 4.34 -24.15 3.48
N ARG A 89 4.09 -23.28 4.48
CA ARG A 89 4.89 -22.07 4.76
C ARG A 89 5.15 -21.24 3.49
N GLY A 90 4.20 -21.26 2.55
CA GLY A 90 4.26 -20.63 1.25
C GLY A 90 3.79 -19.18 1.32
N SER A 91 4.53 -18.27 0.67
CA SER A 91 4.11 -16.86 0.62
C SER A 91 3.16 -16.56 -0.53
N ASP A 92 2.77 -17.55 -1.33
CA ASP A 92 2.01 -17.30 -2.57
C ASP A 92 0.59 -16.84 -2.29
N ALA A 93 -0.08 -17.46 -1.31
CA ALA A 93 -1.43 -17.07 -0.90
C ALA A 93 -1.45 -15.65 -0.35
N ASP A 94 -0.50 -15.30 0.52
CA ASP A 94 -0.40 -13.95 1.09
C ASP A 94 -0.07 -12.90 0.01
N VAL A 95 0.92 -13.17 -0.85
CA VAL A 95 1.27 -12.28 -1.98
C VAL A 95 0.07 -12.06 -2.90
N LYS A 96 -0.68 -13.11 -3.22
CA LYS A 96 -1.90 -13.02 -4.04
C LYS A 96 -2.96 -12.16 -3.36
N ALA A 97 -3.19 -12.36 -2.06
CA ALA A 97 -4.13 -11.55 -1.29
C ALA A 97 -3.72 -10.08 -1.23
N ARG A 98 -2.41 -9.79 -1.06
CA ARG A 98 -1.85 -8.43 -1.00
C ARG A 98 -1.94 -7.72 -2.35
N ILE A 99 -1.67 -8.42 -3.46
CA ILE A 99 -1.91 -7.90 -4.81
C ILE A 99 -3.39 -7.56 -5.01
N GLY A 100 -4.31 -8.43 -4.55
CA GLY A 100 -5.75 -8.16 -4.61
C GLY A 100 -6.13 -6.87 -3.86
N LYS A 101 -5.68 -6.73 -2.60
CA LYS A 101 -5.93 -5.54 -1.77
C LYS A 101 -5.34 -4.28 -2.40
N ALA A 102 -4.09 -4.35 -2.89
CA ALA A 102 -3.42 -3.24 -3.55
C ALA A 102 -4.10 -2.84 -4.85
N ARG A 103 -4.59 -3.81 -5.65
CA ARG A 103 -5.37 -3.54 -6.86
C ARG A 103 -6.65 -2.78 -6.54
N THR A 104 -7.39 -3.18 -5.51
CA THR A 104 -8.59 -2.45 -5.08
C THR A 104 -8.25 -1.02 -4.66
N ALA A 105 -7.19 -0.83 -3.86
CA ALA A 105 -6.74 0.51 -3.46
C ALA A 105 -6.33 1.36 -4.68
N PHE A 106 -5.65 0.77 -5.67
CA PHE A 106 -5.28 1.46 -6.90
C PHE A 106 -6.53 1.90 -7.70
N LEU A 107 -7.52 1.02 -7.86
CA LEU A 107 -8.75 1.34 -8.60
C LEU A 107 -9.59 2.42 -7.92
N GLN A 108 -9.62 2.46 -6.59
CA GLN A 108 -10.31 3.50 -5.83
C GLN A 108 -9.75 4.91 -6.13
N LEU A 109 -8.46 5.01 -6.45
CA LEU A 109 -7.77 6.25 -6.77
C LEU A 109 -7.76 6.58 -8.28
N LYS A 110 -8.65 5.97 -9.07
CA LYS A 110 -8.72 6.15 -10.55
C LYS A 110 -8.74 7.61 -11.00
N ASN A 111 -9.44 8.48 -10.27
CA ASN A 111 -9.53 9.90 -10.55
C ASN A 111 -8.19 10.62 -10.38
N ILE A 112 -7.36 10.19 -9.43
CA ILE A 112 -6.00 10.72 -9.23
C ILE A 112 -5.12 10.34 -10.43
N TRP A 113 -5.16 9.08 -10.86
CA TRP A 113 -4.34 8.60 -11.97
C TRP A 113 -4.71 9.29 -13.29
N ASN A 114 -6.00 9.49 -13.53
CA ASN A 114 -6.50 10.14 -14.75
C ASN A 114 -6.37 11.69 -14.73
N SER A 115 -6.08 12.29 -13.57
CA SER A 115 -6.00 13.76 -13.46
C SER A 115 -4.80 14.32 -14.21
N LYS A 116 -5.03 15.24 -15.15
CA LYS A 116 -3.96 15.98 -15.84
C LYS A 116 -3.38 17.14 -15.00
N GLN A 117 -4.10 17.57 -13.97
CA GLN A 117 -3.67 18.66 -13.07
C GLN A 117 -2.60 18.22 -12.06
N LEU A 118 -2.51 16.91 -11.77
CA LEU A 118 -1.53 16.36 -10.86
C LEU A 118 -0.28 15.94 -11.62
N SER A 119 0.88 16.40 -11.17
CA SER A 119 2.15 15.97 -11.73
C SER A 119 2.40 14.48 -11.47
N THR A 120 3.17 13.86 -12.36
CA THR A 120 3.60 12.47 -12.22
C THR A 120 4.26 12.20 -10.88
N ASN A 121 5.12 13.11 -10.40
CA ASN A 121 5.83 12.97 -9.13
C ASN A 121 4.85 12.86 -7.94
N ILE A 122 3.77 13.65 -7.93
CA ILE A 122 2.75 13.60 -6.88
C ILE A 122 2.00 12.27 -6.96
N LYS A 123 1.61 11.82 -8.16
CA LYS A 123 0.92 10.53 -8.34
C LYS A 123 1.78 9.35 -7.88
N VAL A 124 3.07 9.36 -8.21
CA VAL A 124 4.02 8.32 -7.77
C VAL A 124 4.17 8.32 -6.25
N ARG A 125 4.22 9.50 -5.60
CA ARG A 125 4.23 9.57 -4.12
C ARG A 125 2.97 8.96 -3.52
N ILE A 126 1.79 9.29 -4.06
CA ILE A 126 0.50 8.72 -3.59
C ILE A 126 0.47 7.20 -3.79
N PHE A 127 0.98 6.71 -4.92
CA PHE A 127 1.11 5.27 -5.18
C PHE A 127 2.00 4.59 -4.13
N ASN A 128 3.18 5.15 -3.84
CA ASN A 128 4.10 4.62 -2.84
C ASN A 128 3.45 4.54 -1.44
N THR A 129 2.77 5.60 -1.01
CA THR A 129 2.22 5.69 0.35
C THR A 129 0.94 4.86 0.55
N ASN A 130 0.11 4.68 -0.49
CA ASN A 130 -1.19 4.04 -0.34
C ASN A 130 -1.22 2.63 -0.93
N VAL A 131 -0.75 2.46 -2.16
CA VAL A 131 -0.89 1.19 -2.90
C VAL A 131 0.29 0.28 -2.60
N LYS A 132 1.51 0.81 -2.71
CA LYS A 132 2.73 0.06 -2.48
C LYS A 132 2.90 -0.36 -1.02
N ALA A 133 2.49 0.51 -0.09
CA ALA A 133 2.43 0.17 1.33
C ALA A 133 1.50 -1.02 1.62
N VAL A 134 0.31 -1.07 1.02
CA VAL A 134 -0.62 -2.21 1.16
C VAL A 134 -0.06 -3.48 0.51
N LEU A 135 0.58 -3.32 -0.65
CA LEU A 135 1.17 -4.42 -1.40
C LEU A 135 2.31 -5.09 -0.62
N LEU A 136 3.21 -4.31 -0.04
CA LEU A 136 4.43 -4.80 0.63
C LEU A 136 4.28 -4.97 2.14
N TYR A 137 3.06 -4.89 2.68
CA TYR A 137 2.82 -5.19 4.08
C TYR A 137 3.03 -6.68 4.33
N GLY A 138 3.84 -7.03 5.33
CA GLY A 138 4.17 -8.42 5.67
C GLY A 138 5.28 -9.01 4.78
N ALA A 139 5.84 -8.23 3.85
CA ALA A 139 6.84 -8.71 2.90
C ALA A 139 8.15 -9.18 3.55
N GLU A 140 8.44 -8.71 4.77
CA GLU A 140 9.54 -9.18 5.61
C GLU A 140 9.46 -10.70 5.88
N THR A 141 8.24 -11.24 5.95
CA THR A 141 7.98 -12.67 6.21
C THR A 141 7.87 -13.51 4.93
N TRP A 142 7.85 -12.88 3.76
CA TRP A 142 7.74 -13.61 2.51
C TRP A 142 9.02 -14.38 2.19
N ARG A 143 8.89 -15.58 1.64
CA ARG A 143 9.99 -16.29 0.97
C ARG A 143 10.31 -15.56 -0.33
N THR A 144 11.54 -15.07 -0.45
CA THR A 144 12.07 -14.35 -1.62
C THR A 144 12.35 -15.32 -2.76
N THR A 145 11.28 -15.85 -3.37
CA THR A 145 11.40 -16.63 -4.60
C THR A 145 11.36 -15.69 -5.80
N THR A 146 12.04 -16.07 -6.88
CA THR A 146 12.02 -15.32 -8.14
C THR A 146 10.59 -15.18 -8.69
N THR A 147 9.74 -16.20 -8.50
CA THR A 147 8.33 -16.17 -8.88
C THR A 147 7.53 -15.13 -8.10
N THR A 148 7.69 -15.09 -6.77
CA THR A 148 7.04 -14.09 -5.90
C THR A 148 7.44 -12.67 -6.27
N ILE A 149 8.76 -12.43 -6.41
CA ILE A 149 9.31 -11.13 -6.80
C ILE A 149 8.76 -10.70 -8.16
N LYS A 150 8.73 -11.61 -9.15
CA LYS A 150 8.16 -11.34 -10.49
C LYS A 150 6.68 -10.95 -10.42
N LYS A 151 5.86 -11.67 -9.64
CA LYS A 151 4.42 -11.36 -9.48
C LYS A 151 4.21 -9.95 -8.93
N VAL A 152 4.96 -9.57 -7.90
CA VAL A 152 4.90 -8.24 -7.29
C VAL A 152 5.38 -7.17 -8.27
N GLN A 153 6.51 -7.40 -8.94
CA GLN A 153 7.09 -6.46 -9.91
C GLN A 153 6.16 -6.21 -11.10
N VAL A 154 5.51 -7.24 -11.64
CA VAL A 154 4.55 -7.12 -12.74
C VAL A 154 3.40 -6.20 -12.35
N PHE A 155 2.86 -6.38 -11.14
CA PHE A 155 1.81 -5.51 -10.63
C PHE A 155 2.27 -4.05 -10.48
N ILE A 156 3.41 -3.80 -9.85
CA ILE A 156 3.99 -2.45 -9.71
C ILE A 156 4.18 -1.79 -11.08
N ASN A 157 4.77 -2.52 -12.02
CA ASN A 157 5.05 -2.03 -13.37
C ASN A 157 3.78 -1.70 -14.15
N SER A 158 2.70 -2.46 -13.95
CA SER A 158 1.39 -2.17 -14.52
C SER A 158 0.81 -0.86 -13.98
N CYS A 159 0.87 -0.67 -12.65
CA CYS A 159 0.43 0.58 -12.01
C CYS A 159 1.23 1.79 -12.49
N LEU A 160 2.57 1.69 -12.55
CA LEU A 160 3.44 2.79 -12.98
C LEU A 160 3.16 3.21 -14.43
N ARG A 161 2.97 2.26 -15.35
CA ARG A 161 2.59 2.59 -16.74
C ARG A 161 1.28 3.36 -16.81
N LYS A 162 0.28 2.97 -15.99
CA LYS A 162 -0.99 3.70 -15.93
C LYS A 162 -0.85 5.10 -15.30
N ILE A 163 0.04 5.27 -14.32
CA ILE A 163 0.34 6.58 -13.72
C ILE A 163 1.02 7.52 -14.73
N LEU A 164 1.92 6.97 -15.56
CA LEU A 164 2.58 7.68 -16.65
C LEU A 164 1.68 7.88 -17.88
N ASP A 165 0.44 7.39 -17.84
CA ASP A 165 -0.53 7.46 -18.94
C ASP A 165 -0.03 6.83 -20.24
N ILE A 166 0.78 5.77 -20.12
CA ILE A 166 1.32 5.04 -21.27
C ILE A 166 0.26 4.07 -21.77
N HIS A 167 -0.16 4.28 -23.02
CA HIS A 167 -1.16 3.48 -23.71
C HIS A 167 -0.56 2.84 -24.95
N TRP A 168 -1.07 1.67 -25.34
CA TRP A 168 -0.71 1.10 -26.63
C TRP A 168 -1.07 2.11 -27.74
N PRO A 169 -0.20 2.36 -28.74
CA PRO A 169 1.01 1.61 -29.12
C PRO A 169 2.32 2.03 -28.43
N ASP A 170 2.29 3.00 -27.52
CA ASP A 170 3.49 3.50 -26.84
C ASP A 170 4.16 2.40 -25.99
N THR A 171 5.46 2.23 -26.18
CA THR A 171 6.25 1.20 -25.49
C THR A 171 7.36 1.83 -24.68
N ILE A 172 7.52 1.36 -23.44
CA ILE A 172 8.60 1.77 -22.53
C ILE A 172 9.30 0.55 -21.94
N SER A 173 10.64 0.57 -21.93
CA SER A 173 11.43 -0.45 -21.25
C SER A 173 11.22 -0.38 -19.73
N ASN A 174 11.34 -1.52 -19.04
CA ASN A 174 11.21 -1.54 -17.57
C ASN A 174 12.29 -0.68 -16.89
N SER A 175 13.51 -0.64 -17.43
CA SER A 175 14.60 0.19 -16.88
C SER A 175 14.30 1.68 -16.97
N LEU A 176 13.78 2.15 -18.11
CA LEU A 176 13.40 3.56 -18.28
C LEU A 176 12.20 3.93 -17.41
N LEU A 177 11.21 3.02 -17.31
CA LEU A 177 10.06 3.18 -16.41
C LEU A 177 10.50 3.45 -14.97
N TRP A 178 11.45 2.68 -14.45
CA TRP A 178 11.98 2.83 -13.09
C TRP A 178 12.79 4.11 -12.92
N LYS A 179 13.58 4.50 -13.94
CA LYS A 179 14.35 5.75 -13.93
C LYS A 179 13.44 6.98 -13.86
N ILE A 180 12.39 7.04 -14.69
CA ILE A 180 11.44 8.18 -14.72
C ILE A 180 10.67 8.29 -13.41
N THR A 181 10.32 7.16 -12.80
CA THR A 181 9.49 7.11 -11.58
C THR A 181 10.31 7.12 -10.29
N ASN A 182 11.64 7.13 -10.40
CA ASN A 182 12.59 6.98 -9.29
C ASN A 182 12.24 5.78 -8.38
N GLN A 183 11.97 4.63 -9.00
CA GLN A 183 11.58 3.40 -8.31
C GLN A 183 12.71 2.38 -8.32
N LEU A 184 12.77 1.57 -7.27
CA LEU A 184 13.66 0.42 -7.19
C LEU A 184 12.93 -0.86 -7.67
N PRO A 185 13.66 -1.87 -8.15
CA PRO A 185 13.11 -3.21 -8.33
C PRO A 185 12.53 -3.75 -7.02
N ALA A 186 11.46 -4.54 -7.12
CA ALA A 186 10.73 -5.09 -5.99
C ALA A 186 11.61 -5.96 -5.09
N GLU A 187 12.55 -6.69 -5.67
CA GLU A 187 13.54 -7.48 -4.93
C GLU A 187 14.33 -6.63 -3.94
N GLU A 188 14.87 -5.51 -4.43
CA GLU A 188 15.70 -4.60 -3.65
C GLU A 188 14.92 -3.95 -2.50
N GLU A 189 13.65 -3.67 -2.74
CA GLU A 189 12.77 -3.05 -1.76
C GLU A 189 12.28 -4.02 -0.69
N ILE A 190 12.03 -5.28 -1.06
CA ILE A 190 11.74 -6.35 -0.10
C ILE A 190 12.99 -6.65 0.72
N ARG A 191 14.18 -6.67 0.10
CA ARG A 191 15.45 -6.89 0.78
C ARG A 191 15.73 -5.81 1.84
N LYS A 192 15.41 -4.55 1.56
CA LYS A 192 15.58 -3.42 2.51
C LYS A 192 14.63 -3.45 3.71
N ARG A 193 13.59 -4.27 3.68
CA ARG A 193 12.58 -4.38 4.75
C ARG A 193 12.90 -5.48 5.75
N ARG A 194 13.89 -6.33 5.46
CA ARG A 194 14.47 -7.29 6.39
C ARG A 194 15.67 -6.68 7.08
#